data_AF-A0A3D5DFR1-F1
#
_entry.id   AF-A0A3D5DFR1-F1
#
_cell.length_a   1.000
_cell.length_b   1.000
_cell.length_c   1.000
_cell.angle_alpha   90.00
_cell.angle_beta   90.00
_cell.angle_gamma   90.00
#
_symmetry.space_group_name_H-M   'P 1'
#
loop_
_entity.id
_entity.type
_entity.pdbx_description
1 polymer ?
#
loop_
_entity_poly.entity_id
_entity_poly.type
_entity_poly.pdbx_seq_one_letter_code
_entity_poly.pdbx_strand_id
1 'polypeptide(L)' 'MHVDARFEWFADENAANVLWGGVGATGGDVYAMTASVGWEPHPNLLIRPELKYDTYHGGGHLFAAGTNGLARRD' A
#
# COMPACT_ATOMS: atom_id res chain seq x y z
N MET A 1 22.32 -11.19 6.74
CA MET A 1 20.86 -11.08 6.86
C MET A 1 20.53 -9.66 7.28
N HIS A 2 19.52 -9.04 6.67
CA HIS A 2 19.06 -7.68 6.97
C HIS A 2 17.55 -7.65 7.15
N VAL A 3 17.05 -6.64 7.86
CA VAL A 3 15.62 -6.38 8.04
C VAL A 3 15.37 -4.94 7.63
N ASP A 4 14.36 -4.73 6.79
CA ASP A 4 13.94 -3.41 6.35
C ASP A 4 12.49 -3.18 6.75
N ALA A 5 12.18 -1.96 7.16
CA ALA A 5 10.81 -1.52 7.38
C ALA A 5 10.63 -0.12 6.80
N ARG A 6 9.48 0.12 6.18
CA ARG A 6 9.08 1.40 5.63
C ARG A 6 7.66 1.72 6.04
N PHE A 7 7.45 2.94 6.52
CA PHE A 7 6.14 3.47 6.81
C PHE A 7 5.95 4.76 5.99
N GLU A 8 4.80 4.87 5.34
CA GLU A 8 4.43 5.99 4.49
C GLU A 8 3.03 6.47 4.86
N TRP A 9 2.85 7.78 4.92
CA TRP A 9 1.54 8.41 5.10
C TRP A 9 1.36 9.52 4.07
N PHE A 10 0.21 9.52 3.43
CA PHE A 10 -0.20 10.51 2.45
C PHE A 10 -1.57 11.06 2.85
N ALA A 11 -1.64 12.36 3.09
CA ALA A 11 -2.90 13.07 3.23
C ALA A 11 -3.24 13.72 1.88
N ASP A 12 -4.40 13.40 1.33
CA ASP A 12 -4.90 14.02 0.11
C ASP A 12 -6.28 14.63 0.36
N GLU A 13 -6.32 15.95 0.59
CA GLU A 13 -7.56 16.68 0.89
C GLU A 13 -8.52 16.80 -0.31
N ASN A 14 -8.07 16.52 -1.54
CA ASN A 14 -8.88 16.72 -2.76
C ASN A 14 -8.76 15.60 -3.80
N ALA A 15 -8.23 14.43 -3.43
CA ALA A 15 -7.89 13.34 -4.36
C ALA A 15 -7.04 13.82 -5.57
N ALA A 16 -6.28 14.90 -5.39
CA ALA A 16 -5.59 15.61 -6.45
C ALA A 16 -4.10 15.27 -6.52
N ASN A 17 -3.51 14.85 -5.39
CA ASN A 17 -2.09 14.53 -5.32
C ASN A 17 -1.83 13.06 -5.60
N VAL A 18 -2.83 12.21 -5.42
CA VAL A 18 -2.75 10.82 -5.79
C VAL A 18 -3.80 10.53 -6.83
N LEU A 19 -3.42 9.86 -7.93
CA LEU A 19 -4.21 9.61 -9.16
C LEU A 19 -5.50 8.76 -8.93
N TRP A 20 -6.03 8.74 -7.72
CA TRP A 20 -7.16 7.95 -7.24
C TRP A 20 -8.52 8.62 -7.46
N GLY A 21 -8.57 9.89 -7.86
CA GLY A 21 -9.84 10.52 -8.28
C GLY A 21 -10.53 9.76 -9.43
N GLY A 22 -9.74 9.14 -10.33
CA GLY A 22 -10.27 8.34 -11.44
C GLY A 22 -10.96 7.03 -11.03
N VAL A 23 -10.78 6.56 -9.79
CA VAL A 23 -11.40 5.34 -9.24
C VAL A 23 -12.43 5.64 -8.14
N GLY A 24 -12.75 6.92 -7.94
CA GLY A 24 -13.83 7.37 -7.05
C GLY A 24 -13.39 7.78 -5.66
N ALA A 25 -12.10 7.94 -5.38
CA ALA A 25 -11.62 8.55 -4.14
C ALA A 25 -11.93 10.05 -4.14
N THR A 26 -12.45 10.59 -3.04
CA THR A 26 -12.79 12.02 -2.91
C THR A 26 -11.89 12.78 -1.95
N GLY A 27 -10.79 12.16 -1.52
CA GLY A 27 -9.87 12.67 -0.53
C GLY A 27 -9.89 11.84 0.76
N GLY A 28 -8.73 11.75 1.41
CA GLY A 28 -8.51 10.95 2.61
C GLY A 28 -7.03 10.70 2.91
N ASP A 29 -6.81 9.91 3.97
CA ASP A 29 -5.50 9.49 4.42
C ASP A 29 -5.19 8.07 3.94
N VAL A 30 -3.98 7.87 3.43
CA VAL A 30 -3.42 6.53 3.18
C VAL A 30 -2.25 6.27 4.09
N TYR A 31 -2.30 5.11 4.73
CA TYR A 31 -1.22 4.60 5.57
C TYR A 31 -0.71 3.31 4.94
N ALA A 32 0.59 3.25 4.67
CA ALA A 32 1.23 2.08 4.09
C ALA A 32 2.41 1.65 4.96
N MET A 33 2.49 0.36 5.24
CA MET A 33 3.58 -0.24 5.98
C MET A 33 4.12 -1.43 5.20
N THR A 34 5.44 -1.47 5.03
CA THR A 34 6.16 -2.58 4.44
C THR A 34 7.24 -3.06 5.40
N ALA A 35 7.35 -4.37 5.58
CA ALA A 35 8.46 -4.99 6.31
C ALA A 35 9.04 -6.13 5.47
N SER A 36 10.36 -6.27 5.46
CA SER A 36 11.01 -7.35 4.72
C SER A 36 12.24 -7.89 5.46
N VAL A 37 12.59 -9.13 5.14
CA VAL A 37 13.79 -9.79 5.64
C VAL A 37 14.63 -10.19 4.45
N GLY A 38 15.84 -9.69 4.33
CA GLY A 38 16.79 -10.11 3.32
C GLY A 38 17.75 -11.17 3.84
N TRP A 39 17.77 -12.32 3.19
CA TRP A 39 18.69 -13.42 3.47
C TRP A 39 19.39 -13.88 2.20
N GLU A 40 20.72 -13.90 2.26
CA GLU A 40 21.58 -14.34 1.17
C GLU A 40 22.36 -15.60 1.61
N PRO A 41 21.80 -16.81 1.42
CA PRO A 41 22.49 -18.05 1.77
C PRO A 41 23.63 -18.41 0.81
N HIS A 42 23.64 -17.83 -0.40
CA HIS A 42 24.66 -18.02 -1.42
C HIS A 42 24.86 -16.70 -2.17
N PRO A 43 26.08 -16.35 -2.64
CA PRO A 43 26.35 -15.10 -3.37
C PRO A 43 25.51 -14.83 -4.64
N ASN A 44 24.69 -15.78 -5.08
CA ASN A 44 23.86 -15.69 -6.27
C ASN A 44 22.36 -15.84 -5.97
N LEU A 45 21.98 -15.92 -4.68
CA LEU A 45 20.61 -16.11 -4.26
C LEU A 45 20.27 -15.19 -3.09
N LEU A 46 19.46 -14.18 -3.37
CA LEU A 46 18.83 -13.33 -2.37
C LEU A 46 17.36 -13.76 -2.19
N ILE A 47 17.00 -14.13 -0.97
CA ILE A 47 15.62 -14.41 -0.56
C ILE A 47 15.13 -13.18 0.23
N ARG A 48 14.05 -12.55 -0.23
CA ARG A 48 13.45 -11.38 0.41
C ARG A 48 11.93 -11.53 0.55
N PRO A 49 11.43 -12.27 1.56
CA PRO A 49 10.02 -12.18 1.94
C PRO A 49 9.66 -10.75 2.33
N GLU A 50 8.50 -10.30 1.87
CA GLU A 50 7.97 -8.97 2.11
C GLU A 50 6.51 -9.07 2.59
N LEU A 51 6.19 -8.32 3.66
CA LEU A 51 4.84 -8.12 4.17
C LEU A 51 4.45 -6.68 3.92
N LYS A 52 3.28 -6.47 3.29
CA LYS A 52 2.69 -5.15 3.04
C LYS A 52 1.32 -5.03 3.67
N TYR A 53 1.06 -3.89 4.30
CA TYR A 53 -0.23 -3.54 4.89
C TYR A 53 -0.55 -2.08 4.57
N ASP A 54 -1.59 -1.90 3.77
CA ASP A 54 -2.04 -0.58 3.32
C ASP A 54 -3.50 -0.38 3.76
N THR A 55 -3.82 0.80 4.28
CA THR A 55 -5.18 1.18 4.67
C THR A 55 -5.50 2.59 4.20
N TYR A 56 -6.79 2.79 3.92
CA TYR A 56 -7.35 4.06 3.46
C TYR A 56 -8.46 4.50 4.40
N HIS A 57 -8.40 5.76 4.79
CA HIS A 57 -9.46 6.43 5.52
C HIS A 57 -9.89 7.68 4.76
N GLY A 58 -10.98 7.58 4.02
CA GLY A 58 -11.50 8.69 3.23
C GLY A 58 -12.77 8.32 2.48
N GLY A 59 -13.30 9.26 1.72
CA GLY A 59 -14.50 9.04 0.92
C GLY A 59 -14.21 8.19 -0.32
N GLY A 60 -15.14 7.30 -0.67
CA GLY A 60 -15.04 6.47 -1.87
C GLY A 60 -14.07 5.28 -1.75
N HIS A 61 -13.46 4.88 -2.87
CA HIS A 61 -12.57 3.72 -2.93
C HIS A 61 -11.29 4.04 -3.69
N LEU A 62 -10.15 3.54 -3.18
CA LEU A 62 -8.85 3.64 -3.87
C LEU A 62 -8.65 2.58 -4.95
N PHE A 63 -9.51 1.57 -5.01
CA PHE A 63 -9.41 0.45 -5.93
C PHE A 63 -10.76 0.18 -6.58
N ALA A 64 -10.75 -0.15 -7.87
CA ALA A 64 -11.96 -0.50 -8.59
C ALA A 64 -12.63 -1.73 -7.96
N ALA A 65 -13.92 -1.62 -7.66
CA ALA A 65 -14.69 -2.73 -7.12
C ALA A 65 -14.69 -3.91 -8.11
N GLY A 66 -14.34 -5.09 -7.63
CA GLY A 66 -14.59 -6.35 -8.35
C GLY A 66 -13.57 -6.78 -9.41
N THR A 67 -12.43 -6.10 -9.59
CA THR A 67 -11.43 -6.48 -10.61
C THR A 67 -10.01 -6.69 -10.05
N ASN A 68 -9.92 -7.33 -8.88
CA ASN A 68 -8.76 -8.04 -8.31
C ASN A 68 -8.24 -7.56 -6.92
N GLY A 69 -9.17 -7.15 -6.04
CA GLY A 69 -9.08 -7.33 -4.58
C GLY A 69 -8.34 -6.24 -3.81
N LEU A 70 -8.88 -5.60 -2.77
CA LEU A 70 -10.11 -5.81 -2.00
C LEU A 70 -10.60 -4.44 -1.47
N ALA A 71 -11.84 -4.07 -1.77
CA ALA A 71 -12.63 -3.16 -0.95
C ALA A 71 -13.86 -3.94 -0.47
N ARG A 72 -13.86 -4.33 0.81
CA ARG A 72 -15.03 -4.76 1.59
C ARG A 72 -14.74 -4.29 3.02
N ARG A 73 -15.59 -3.50 3.67
CA ARG A 73 -17.03 -3.68 3.83
C ARG A 73 -17.80 -2.37 4.00
N ASP A 74 -19.03 -2.47 3.51
CA ASP A 74 -20.33 -1.91 3.97
C ASP A 74 -20.36 -0.44 4.43
#